data_AF-A0A947BNK9-F1
#
_entry.id   AF-A0A947BNK9-F1
#
_cell.length_a   1.000
_cell.length_b   1.000
_cell.length_c   1.000
_cell.angle_alpha   90.00
_cell.angle_beta   90.00
_cell.angle_gamma   90.00
#
_symmetry.space_group_name_H-M   'P 1'
#
loop_
_entity.id
_entity.type
_entity.pdbx_description
1 polymer ?
#
loop_
_entity_poly.entity_id
_entity_poly.type
_entity_poly.pdbx_seq_one_letter_code
_entity_poly.pdbx_strand_id
1 'polypeptide(L)'
;MANESDSGQEKTEQPTAKKLRDAKQKGQVPRSKELNSMTIMVFGALGLLFMGSHMIEHITIFMQQGFTLSRADVYSRQAVFEKFGVAT
;
A
#
# COMPACT_ATOMS: atom_id res chain seq x y z
N MET A 1 -9.93 43.99 -6.11
CA MET A 1 -10.89 44.21 -5.01
C MET A 1 -11.11 42.86 -4.34
N ALA A 2 -10.36 42.56 -3.28
CA ALA A 2 -10.69 42.80 -1.85
C ALA A 2 -11.10 41.45 -1.24
N ASN A 3 -10.12 40.71 -0.69
CA ASN A 3 -9.77 40.54 0.74
C ASN A 3 -10.57 39.32 1.30
N GLU A 4 -10.14 38.47 2.23
CA GLU A 4 -9.25 38.58 3.38
C GLU A 4 -8.88 37.13 3.80
N SER A 5 -7.64 36.80 4.10
CA SER A 5 -7.09 36.90 5.47
C SER A 5 -7.86 36.08 6.51
N ASP A 6 -7.77 34.75 6.46
CA ASP A 6 -7.80 33.97 7.71
C ASP A 6 -6.71 32.88 7.64
N SER A 7 -5.48 33.36 7.45
CA SER A 7 -4.29 32.57 7.74
C SER A 7 -4.34 32.23 9.22
N GLY A 8 -4.78 31.01 9.53
CA GLY A 8 -4.09 30.07 10.42
C GLY A 8 -3.36 30.68 11.61
N GLN A 9 -3.99 31.57 12.36
CA GLN A 9 -3.57 31.85 13.72
C GLN A 9 -4.11 30.67 14.53
N GLU A 10 -3.23 29.86 15.10
CA GLU A 10 -3.61 28.75 15.99
C GLU A 10 -4.33 29.32 17.22
N LYS A 11 -5.62 29.58 17.09
CA LYS A 11 -6.50 29.94 18.20
C LYS A 11 -6.56 28.72 19.12
N THR A 12 -5.84 28.82 20.23
CA THR A 12 -5.73 27.84 21.31
C THR A 12 -7.01 27.76 22.16
N GLU A 13 -7.99 28.62 21.88
CA GLU A 13 -9.29 28.61 22.55
C GLU A 13 -10.23 27.58 21.96
N GLN A 14 -10.96 26.89 22.83
CA GLN A 14 -11.95 25.93 22.39
C GLN A 14 -13.08 26.62 21.61
N PRO A 15 -13.57 26.01 20.51
CA PRO A 15 -14.61 26.60 19.70
C PRO A 15 -15.89 26.77 20.53
N THR A 16 -16.47 27.97 20.49
CA THR A 16 -17.74 28.28 21.18
C THR A 16 -18.90 27.43 20.64
N ALA A 17 -19.93 27.20 21.46
CA ALA A 17 -21.08 26.37 21.12
C ALA A 17 -21.78 26.79 19.80
N LYS A 18 -21.79 28.08 19.48
CA LYS A 18 -22.30 28.61 18.20
C LYS A 18 -21.46 28.13 17.01
N LYS A 19 -20.12 28.17 17.13
CA LYS A 19 -19.18 27.73 16.08
C LYS A 19 -19.28 26.22 15.82
N LEU A 20 -19.46 25.42 16.87
CA LEU A 20 -19.73 23.97 16.77
C LEU A 20 -21.05 23.66 16.06
N ARG A 21 -22.13 24.39 16.38
CA ARG A 21 -23.43 24.23 15.71
C ARG A 21 -23.36 24.62 14.24
N ASP A 22 -22.70 25.74 13.93
CA ASP A 22 -22.52 26.20 12.56
C ASP A 22 -21.65 25.23 11.74
N ALA A 23 -20.59 24.66 12.33
CA ALA A 23 -19.76 23.64 11.68
C ALA A 23 -20.55 22.36 11.36
N LYS A 24 -21.41 21.90 12.28
CA LYS A 24 -22.32 20.76 12.06
C LYS A 24 -23.36 21.06 10.98
N GLN A 25 -24.00 22.23 11.00
CA GLN A 25 -24.98 22.65 9.99
C GLN A 25 -24.37 22.81 8.59
N LYS A 26 -23.12 23.31 8.53
CA LYS A 26 -22.34 23.41 7.29
C LYS A 26 -21.80 22.06 6.79
N GLY A 27 -22.07 20.96 7.50
CA GLY A 27 -21.62 19.63 7.11
C GLY A 27 -20.10 19.50 7.10
N GLN A 28 -19.38 20.22 7.97
CA GLN A 28 -17.92 20.10 8.08
C GLN A 28 -17.58 18.72 8.67
N VAL A 29 -17.40 17.73 7.79
CA VAL A 29 -16.86 16.42 8.16
C VAL A 29 -15.38 16.64 8.51
N PRO A 30 -14.94 16.31 9.74
CA PRO A 30 -13.53 16.37 10.10
C PRO A 30 -12.76 15.38 9.21
N ARG A 31 -12.15 15.90 8.16
CA ARG A 31 -11.22 15.16 7.30
C ARG A 31 -9.84 15.29 7.92
N SER A 32 -9.39 14.26 8.63
CA SER A 32 -7.98 14.20 9.06
C SER A 32 -7.12 14.14 7.80
N LYS A 33 -6.27 15.15 7.59
CA LYS A 33 -5.36 15.24 6.42
C LYS A 33 -4.49 13.99 6.27
N GLU A 34 -4.20 13.31 7.38
CA GLU A 34 -3.33 12.14 7.45
C GLU A 34 -4.05 10.79 7.37
N LEU A 35 -5.38 10.77 7.40
CA LEU A 35 -6.16 9.52 7.39
C LEU A 35 -5.85 8.67 6.16
N ASN A 36 -5.64 9.31 5.01
CA ASN A 36 -5.30 8.61 3.78
C ASN A 36 -3.95 7.90 3.89
N SER A 37 -2.93 8.59 4.39
CA SER A 37 -1.59 8.03 4.58
C SER A 37 -1.59 6.90 5.60
N MET A 38 -2.31 7.06 6.71
CA MET A 38 -2.48 6.00 7.72
C MET A 38 -3.18 4.77 7.12
N THR A 39 -4.21 5.00 6.31
CA THR A 39 -4.97 3.93 5.64
C THR A 39 -4.06 3.13 4.72
N ILE A 40 -3.27 3.79 3.88
CA ILE A 40 -2.30 3.14 2.98
C ILE A 40 -1.27 2.34 3.78
N MET A 41 -0.73 2.89 4.86
CA MET A 41 0.25 2.20 5.71
C MET A 41 -0.34 0.93 6.34
N VAL A 42 -1.55 1.01 6.89
CA VAL A 42 -2.22 -0.14 7.52
C VAL A 42 -2.53 -1.22 6.49
N PHE A 43 -3.13 -0.86 5.35
CA PHE A 43 -3.44 -1.84 4.31
C PHE A 43 -2.18 -2.42 3.66
N GLY A 44 -1.13 -1.62 3.47
CA GLY A 44 0.16 -2.12 3.00
C GLY A 44 0.78 -3.12 3.97
N ALA A 45 0.78 -2.81 5.27
CA ALA A 45 1.28 -3.72 6.30
C ALA A 45 0.46 -5.02 6.37
N LEU A 46 -0.88 -4.92 6.34
CA LEU A 46 -1.75 -6.10 6.31
C LEU A 46 -1.54 -6.93 5.04
N GLY A 47 -1.42 -6.29 3.88
CA GLY A 47 -1.12 -6.96 2.61
C GLY A 47 0.18 -7.74 2.66
N LEU A 48 1.25 -7.14 3.23
CA LEU A 48 2.52 -7.84 3.44
C LEU A 48 2.39 -9.00 4.42
N LEU A 49 1.65 -8.84 5.52
CA LEU A 49 1.48 -9.92 6.51
C LEU A 49 0.71 -11.12 5.95
N PHE A 50 -0.33 -10.88 5.15
CA PHE A 50 -1.11 -11.96 4.54
C PHE A 50 -0.43 -12.60 3.33
N MET A 51 0.27 -11.83 2.50
CA MET A 51 0.85 -12.34 1.24
C MET A 51 2.34 -12.69 1.34
N GLY A 52 3.04 -12.21 2.39
CA GLY A 52 4.49 -12.35 2.52
C GLY A 52 4.97 -13.79 2.63
N SER A 53 4.25 -14.65 3.36
CA SER A 53 4.58 -16.07 3.49
C SER A 53 4.52 -16.79 2.14
N HIS A 54 3.43 -16.61 1.40
CA HIS A 54 3.26 -17.16 0.05
C HIS A 54 4.34 -16.63 -0.91
N MET A 55 4.68 -15.35 -0.83
CA MET A 55 5.70 -14.76 -1.69
C MET A 55 7.08 -15.42 -1.46
N ILE A 56 7.45 -15.62 -0.19
CA ILE A 56 8.73 -16.26 0.18
C ILE A 56 8.76 -17.73 -0.23
N GLU A 57 7.63 -18.45 -0.07
CA GLU A 57 7.51 -19.84 -0.52
C GLU A 57 7.75 -19.96 -2.03
N HIS A 58 7.09 -19.13 -2.85
CA HIS A 58 7.29 -19.14 -4.30
C HIS A 58 8.71 -18.75 -4.72
N ILE A 59 9.32 -17.76 -4.06
CA ILE A 59 10.73 -17.40 -4.31
C ILE A 59 11.66 -18.58 -3.99
N THR A 60 11.39 -19.30 -2.90
CA THR A 60 12.19 -20.45 -2.48
C THR A 60 12.07 -21.59 -3.49
N ILE A 61 10.86 -21.91 -3.94
CA ILE A 61 10.61 -22.94 -4.97
C ILE A 61 11.32 -22.55 -6.28
N PHE A 62 11.19 -21.30 -6.70
CA PHE A 62 11.84 -20.81 -7.92
C PHE A 62 13.36 -20.92 -7.84
N MET A 63 13.97 -20.53 -6.71
CA MET A 63 15.40 -20.70 -6.48
C MET A 63 15.81 -22.17 -6.49
N GLN A 64 15.05 -23.05 -5.83
CA GLN A 64 15.34 -24.48 -5.83
C GLN A 64 15.29 -25.06 -7.24
N GLN A 65 14.28 -24.72 -8.03
CA GLN A 65 14.15 -25.17 -9.42
C GLN A 65 15.27 -24.63 -10.32
N GLY A 66 15.68 -23.38 -10.11
CA GLY A 66 16.76 -22.76 -10.87
C GLY A 66 18.15 -23.29 -10.53
N PHE A 67 18.40 -23.65 -9.26
CA PHE A 67 19.69 -24.20 -8.82
C PHE A 67 19.78 -25.73 -8.90
N THR A 68 18.66 -26.45 -9.10
CA THR A 68 18.65 -27.90 -9.31
C THR A 68 18.49 -28.23 -10.80
N LEU A 69 19.58 -28.11 -11.57
CA LEU A 69 19.57 -28.49 -12.98
C LEU A 69 19.79 -30.00 -13.11
N SER A 70 18.75 -30.75 -13.51
CA SER A 70 18.85 -32.20 -13.70
C SER A 70 19.71 -32.50 -14.92
N ARG A 71 20.39 -33.66 -14.96
CA ARG A 71 21.16 -34.08 -16.15
C ARG A 71 20.27 -34.13 -17.40
N ALA A 72 18.99 -34.49 -17.25
CA ALA A 72 18.00 -34.44 -18.34
C ALA A 72 17.74 -33.01 -18.86
N ASP A 73 17.83 -31.99 -18.00
CA ASP A 73 17.67 -30.57 -18.34
C ASP A 73 18.90 -30.02 -19.08
N VAL A 74 20.09 -30.56 -18.81
CA VAL A 74 21.36 -30.16 -19.45
C VAL A 74 21.50 -30.74 -20.86
N TYR A 75 21.01 -31.96 -21.09
CA TYR A 75 21.16 -32.63 -22.39
C TYR A 75 20.08 -32.27 -23.41
N SER A 76 18.98 -31.64 -23.00
CA SER A 76 17.94 -31.18 -23.91
C SER A 76 17.95 -29.65 -24.02
N ARG A 77 18.18 -29.16 -25.25
CA ARG A 77 18.21 -27.71 -25.57
C ARG A 77 16.90 -26.98 -25.22
N GLN A 78 15.81 -27.72 -25.02
CA GLN A 78 14.45 -27.20 -24.81
C GLN A 78 13.96 -27.28 -23.36
N ALA A 79 14.52 -28.15 -22.50
CA ALA A 79 14.01 -28.31 -21.12
C ALA A 79 14.24 -27.07 -20.25
N VAL A 80 15.30 -26.30 -20.50
CA VAL A 80 15.53 -25.04 -19.77
C VAL A 80 14.38 -24.05 -20.03
N PHE A 81 13.89 -23.96 -21.27
CA PHE A 81 12.78 -23.06 -21.61
C PHE A 81 11.44 -23.52 -21.02
N GLU A 82 11.21 -24.83 -20.98
CA GLU A 82 10.01 -25.45 -20.40
C GLU A 82 9.96 -25.27 -18.87
N LYS A 83 11.11 -25.41 -18.20
CA LYS A 83 11.24 -25.29 -16.73
C LYS A 83 11.10 -23.84 -16.22
N PHE A 84 11.47 -22.86 -17.03
CA PHE A 84 11.34 -21.43 -16.72
C PHE A 84 10.08 -20.78 -17.33
N GLY A 85 9.15 -21.59 -17.87
CA GLY A 85 7.85 -21.11 -18.33
C GLY A 85 7.90 -20.17 -19.53
N VAL A 86 8.96 -20.22 -20.34
CA VAL A 86 9.01 -19.57 -21.65
C VAL A 86 8.72 -20.65 -22.71
N ALA A 87 7.50 -21.17 -22.67
CA ALA A 87 6.94 -21.98 -23.73
C ALA A 87 5.56 -21.39 -24.07
N THR A 88 5.51 -20.70 -25.21
CA THR A 88 4.27 -20.49 -25.98
C THR A 88 3.70 -21.82 -26.42
#